data_AF-A0A077X7I9-F1
#
_entry.id   AF-A0A077X7I9-F1
#
_cell.length_a   1.000
_cell.length_b   1.000
_cell.length_c   1.000
_cell.angle_alpha   90.00
_cell.angle_beta   90.00
_cell.angle_gamma   90.00
#
_symmetry.space_group_name_H-M   'P 1'
#
loop_
_entity.id
_entity.type
_entity.pdbx_description
1 polymer ?
#
loop_
_entity_poly.entity_id
_entity_poly.type
_entity_poly.pdbx_seq_one_letter_code
_entity_poly.pdbx_strand_id
1 'polypeptide(L)'
;CGTLIPLRDAFSYVEEDESYRFKTVEDFIDYCTDGECDDDTDKINARCLHVFDAFFKDKSVFENDAKGNIYIVQYILIWLSYVFSLIKSEEKGSLNEFYNKYIENGERYKKEINDVTTYKNYKDLIDRNKYILSMDMSIISKLYDAFSTLCDIYIDLDTNNSDCTQDSEKANQFVETYKKIIIDHNIGENI
;
A
#
# COMPACT_ATOMS: atom_id res chain seq x y z
N CYS A 1 -5.87 1.56 8.94
CA CYS A 1 -5.21 2.86 8.80
C CYS A 1 -3.97 2.97 9.68
N GLY A 2 -4.04 2.80 11.01
CA GLY A 2 -2.85 2.82 11.89
C GLY A 2 -1.63 2.04 11.38
N THR A 3 -1.81 0.78 10.99
CA THR A 3 -0.73 -0.08 10.44
C THR A 3 -0.27 0.31 9.02
N LEU A 4 -1.08 1.09 8.29
CA LEU A 4 -0.79 1.54 6.91
C LEU A 4 -0.23 2.96 6.89
N ILE A 5 -0.32 3.73 7.98
CA ILE A 5 0.35 5.03 8.15
C ILE A 5 1.83 4.96 7.75
N PRO A 6 2.61 3.98 8.21
CA PRO A 6 4.03 4.00 7.89
C PRO A 6 4.30 3.55 6.44
N LEU A 7 3.32 3.06 5.66
CA LEU A 7 3.45 3.03 4.19
C LEU A 7 3.36 4.43 3.59
N ARG A 8 2.36 5.21 4.00
CA ARG A 8 2.19 6.59 3.54
C ARG A 8 3.40 7.45 3.91
N ASP A 9 3.84 7.32 5.16
CA ASP A 9 4.91 8.14 5.70
C ASP A 9 6.30 7.65 5.30
N ALA A 10 6.41 6.51 4.61
CA ALA A 10 7.66 5.94 4.12
C ALA A 10 8.37 6.84 3.10
N PHE A 11 7.67 7.80 2.49
CA PHE A 11 8.22 8.71 1.49
C PHE A 11 8.00 10.16 1.88
N SER A 12 8.91 11.03 1.46
CA SER A 12 8.72 12.47 1.48
C SER A 12 9.24 13.10 0.20
N TYR A 13 8.51 14.10 -0.27
CA TYR A 13 8.97 14.97 -1.34
C TYR A 13 10.14 15.82 -0.84
N VAL A 14 11.22 15.85 -1.61
CA VAL A 14 12.39 16.70 -1.38
C VAL A 14 12.38 17.78 -2.45
N GLU A 15 12.10 19.02 -2.03
CA GLU A 15 11.97 20.17 -2.93
C GLU A 15 13.23 20.42 -3.75
N GLU A 16 14.42 20.27 -3.16
CA GLU A 16 15.71 20.51 -3.83
C GLU A 16 15.97 19.58 -5.02
N ASP A 17 15.46 18.34 -4.99
CA ASP A 17 15.67 17.35 -6.06
C ASP A 17 14.44 17.18 -6.97
N GLU A 18 13.35 17.87 -6.64
CA GLU A 18 12.02 17.65 -7.20
C GLU A 18 11.68 16.15 -7.30
N SER A 19 11.94 15.41 -6.22
CA SER A 19 11.80 13.96 -6.20
C SER A 19 11.33 13.43 -4.85
N TYR A 20 10.71 12.25 -4.87
CA TYR A 20 10.35 11.54 -3.65
C TYR A 20 11.53 10.69 -3.18
N ARG A 21 11.86 10.78 -1.89
CA ARG A 21 12.88 9.95 -1.25
C ARG A 21 12.24 9.07 -0.17
N PHE A 22 12.72 7.84 -0.06
CA PHE A 22 12.35 6.92 1.02
C PHE A 22 12.96 7.40 2.34
N LYS A 23 12.19 7.39 3.44
CA LYS A 23 12.68 7.72 4.79
C LYS A 23 13.53 6.57 5.38
N THR A 24 14.11 6.78 6.55
CA THR A 24 14.99 5.79 7.20
C THR A 24 14.30 4.43 7.40
N VAL A 25 15.08 3.35 7.35
CA VAL A 25 14.62 1.94 7.33
C VAL A 25 14.56 1.28 8.72
N GLU A 26 14.71 2.05 9.78
CA GLU A 26 14.96 1.53 11.14
C GLU A 26 13.86 0.58 11.64
N ASP A 27 12.59 0.83 11.27
CA ASP A 27 11.45 0.02 11.72
C ASP A 27 11.23 -1.26 10.92
N PHE A 28 11.92 -1.47 9.80
CA PHE A 28 11.77 -2.65 8.95
C PHE A 28 13.10 -3.20 8.41
N ILE A 29 14.24 -2.89 9.05
CA ILE A 29 15.56 -3.36 8.63
C ILE A 29 15.65 -4.90 8.54
N ASP A 30 14.94 -5.62 9.42
CA ASP A 30 14.86 -7.10 9.42
C ASP A 30 14.19 -7.66 8.15
N TYR A 31 13.54 -6.80 7.37
CA TYR A 31 12.92 -7.16 6.10
C TYR A 31 13.81 -6.89 4.88
N CYS A 32 14.97 -6.26 5.08
CA CYS A 32 16.01 -6.13 4.07
C CYS A 32 16.66 -7.50 3.74
N THR A 33 17.20 -7.63 2.54
CA THR A 33 17.96 -8.84 2.16
C THR A 33 19.35 -8.74 2.78
N ASP A 34 19.83 -9.79 3.44
CA ASP A 34 21.13 -9.80 4.13
C ASP A 34 21.35 -8.67 5.17
N GLY A 35 20.26 -8.05 5.63
CA GLY A 35 20.30 -6.92 6.58
C GLY A 35 20.61 -5.56 5.94
N GLU A 36 20.72 -5.49 4.61
CA GLU A 36 21.04 -4.26 3.87
C GLU A 36 19.94 -3.93 2.84
N CYS A 37 19.51 -2.67 2.83
CA CYS A 37 18.59 -2.12 1.84
C CYS A 37 19.33 -1.06 1.02
N ASP A 38 20.17 -1.55 0.10
CA ASP A 38 21.18 -0.77 -0.60
C ASP A 38 20.58 0.35 -1.46
N ASP A 39 19.47 0.05 -2.13
CA ASP A 39 18.77 0.98 -3.00
C ASP A 39 17.30 1.21 -2.57
N ASP A 40 16.64 2.19 -3.20
CA ASP A 40 15.25 2.51 -2.88
C ASP A 40 14.29 1.36 -3.23
N THR A 41 14.63 0.50 -4.19
CA THR A 41 13.85 -0.69 -4.55
C THR A 41 13.93 -1.75 -3.46
N ASP A 42 15.11 -1.97 -2.87
CA ASP A 42 15.29 -2.84 -1.71
C ASP A 42 14.50 -2.33 -0.50
N LYS A 43 14.50 -1.01 -0.26
CA LYS A 43 13.69 -0.39 0.82
C LYS A 43 12.19 -0.60 0.59
N ILE A 44 11.71 -0.40 -0.64
CA ILE A 44 10.32 -0.68 -1.01
C ILE A 44 9.98 -2.14 -0.76
N ASN A 45 10.86 -3.05 -1.18
CA ASN A 45 10.66 -4.48 -0.98
C ASN A 45 10.57 -4.83 0.51
N ALA A 46 11.51 -4.35 1.33
CA ALA A 46 11.52 -4.59 2.76
C ALA A 46 10.26 -4.04 3.43
N ARG A 47 9.84 -2.83 3.04
CA ARG A 47 8.60 -2.22 3.51
C ARG A 47 7.36 -3.03 3.11
N CYS A 48 7.28 -3.50 1.87
CA CYS A 48 6.22 -4.38 1.41
C CYS A 48 6.15 -5.64 2.25
N LEU A 49 7.28 -6.33 2.44
CA LEU A 49 7.34 -7.56 3.25
C LEU A 49 6.92 -7.32 4.69
N HIS A 50 7.36 -6.23 5.32
CA HIS A 50 6.95 -5.87 6.67
C HIS A 50 5.43 -5.75 6.80
N VAL A 51 4.78 -5.10 5.85
CA VAL A 51 3.32 -4.95 5.87
C VAL A 51 2.59 -6.25 5.54
N PHE A 52 3.13 -7.06 4.62
CA PHE A 52 2.57 -8.40 4.41
C PHE A 52 2.66 -9.26 5.67
N ASP A 53 3.78 -9.24 6.38
CA ASP A 53 3.91 -9.94 7.67
C ASP A 53 2.96 -9.39 8.72
N ALA A 54 2.72 -8.08 8.78
CA ALA A 54 1.81 -7.47 9.74
C ALA A 54 0.34 -7.89 9.56
N PHE A 55 -0.05 -8.40 8.38
CA PHE A 55 -1.45 -8.74 8.07
C PHE A 55 -1.67 -10.18 7.62
N PHE A 56 -0.65 -10.85 7.10
CA PHE A 56 -0.78 -12.12 6.39
C PHE A 56 0.26 -13.16 6.81
N LYS A 57 1.11 -12.89 7.80
CA LYS A 57 2.18 -13.80 8.25
C LYS A 57 1.72 -15.22 8.53
N ASP A 58 0.57 -15.36 9.17
CA ASP A 58 -0.07 -16.63 9.47
C ASP A 58 -1.58 -16.44 9.64
N LYS A 59 -2.29 -17.54 9.85
CA LYS A 59 -3.74 -17.55 10.07
C LYS A 59 -4.16 -16.65 11.24
N SER A 60 -3.41 -16.66 12.35
CA SER A 60 -3.78 -15.87 13.54
C SER A 60 -3.65 -14.38 13.27
N VAL A 61 -2.57 -13.96 12.61
CA VAL A 61 -2.39 -12.56 12.20
C VAL A 61 -3.49 -12.14 11.22
N PHE A 62 -3.82 -13.00 10.27
CA PHE A 62 -4.90 -12.72 9.32
C PHE A 62 -6.27 -12.57 10.00
N GLU A 63 -6.60 -13.44 10.96
CA GLU A 63 -7.87 -13.39 11.67
C GLU A 63 -7.97 -12.20 12.64
N ASN A 64 -6.88 -11.82 13.31
CA ASN A 64 -6.92 -10.81 14.37
C ASN A 64 -6.52 -9.42 13.89
N ASP A 65 -5.39 -9.29 13.19
CA ASP A 65 -4.82 -8.01 12.76
C ASP A 65 -5.45 -7.54 11.45
N ALA A 66 -5.55 -8.44 10.46
CA ALA A 66 -6.28 -8.15 9.23
C ALA A 66 -7.80 -8.27 9.39
N LYS A 67 -8.29 -8.83 10.50
CA LYS A 67 -9.74 -9.08 10.75
C LYS A 67 -10.40 -9.88 9.63
N GLY A 68 -9.66 -10.80 9.02
CA GLY A 68 -10.10 -11.57 7.86
C GLY A 68 -10.25 -10.77 6.57
N ASN A 69 -9.79 -9.50 6.52
CA ASN A 69 -9.96 -8.64 5.37
C ASN A 69 -8.87 -8.88 4.33
N ILE A 70 -9.16 -9.75 3.36
CA ILE A 70 -8.25 -10.04 2.25
C ILE A 70 -8.00 -8.84 1.34
N TYR A 71 -8.91 -7.86 1.30
CA TYR A 71 -8.78 -6.67 0.43
C TYR A 71 -7.64 -5.74 0.87
N ILE A 72 -7.02 -5.97 2.02
CA ILE A 72 -5.80 -5.24 2.44
C ILE A 72 -4.69 -5.35 1.38
N VAL A 73 -4.60 -6.48 0.67
CA VAL A 73 -3.63 -6.63 -0.43
C VAL A 73 -3.82 -5.57 -1.52
N GLN A 74 -5.06 -5.16 -1.81
CA GLN A 74 -5.33 -4.17 -2.84
C GLN A 74 -4.75 -2.81 -2.47
N TYR A 75 -4.85 -2.42 -1.19
CA TYR A 75 -4.23 -1.18 -0.71
C TYR A 75 -2.71 -1.23 -0.79
N ILE A 76 -2.09 -2.37 -0.45
CA ILE A 76 -0.64 -2.55 -0.59
C ILE A 76 -0.21 -2.38 -2.05
N LEU A 77 -0.97 -2.95 -3.01
CA LEU A 77 -0.66 -2.84 -4.43
C LEU A 77 -0.94 -1.44 -5.00
N ILE A 78 -2.00 -0.75 -4.55
CA ILE A 78 -2.25 0.65 -4.92
C ILE A 78 -1.09 1.53 -4.46
N TRP A 79 -0.66 1.37 -3.20
CA TRP A 79 0.51 2.08 -2.68
C TRP A 79 1.78 1.77 -3.49
N LEU A 80 2.02 0.49 -3.80
CA LEU A 80 3.19 0.07 -4.57
C LEU A 80 3.21 0.73 -5.97
N SER A 81 2.09 0.67 -6.70
CA SER A 81 1.94 1.32 -8.00
C SER A 81 2.13 2.84 -7.91
N TYR A 82 1.56 3.47 -6.88
CA TYR A 82 1.69 4.90 -6.66
C TYR A 82 3.15 5.29 -6.39
N VAL A 83 3.85 4.58 -5.51
CA VAL A 83 5.26 4.85 -5.18
C VAL A 83 6.16 4.75 -6.41
N PHE A 84 6.01 3.68 -7.21
CA PHE A 84 6.80 3.52 -8.44
C PHE A 84 6.48 4.59 -9.49
N SER A 85 5.33 5.25 -9.42
CA SER A 85 5.00 6.40 -10.27
C SER A 85 5.79 7.66 -9.94
N LEU A 86 6.22 7.79 -8.68
CA LEU A 86 6.92 8.95 -8.16
C LEU A 86 8.43 8.86 -8.34
N ILE A 87 8.94 7.65 -8.55
CA ILE A 87 10.35 7.37 -8.79
C ILE A 87 10.66 7.68 -10.25
N LYS A 88 11.55 8.66 -10.51
CA LYS A 88 11.97 9.03 -11.86
C LYS A 88 12.63 7.83 -12.55
N SER A 89 12.10 7.46 -13.72
CA SER A 89 12.25 6.14 -14.35
C SER A 89 13.64 5.80 -14.92
N GLU A 90 14.60 6.73 -14.92
CA GLU A 90 15.87 6.52 -15.65
C GLU A 90 16.98 5.84 -14.83
N GLU A 91 16.85 5.74 -13.49
CA GLU A 91 17.93 5.18 -12.64
C GLU A 91 17.51 4.16 -11.58
N LYS A 92 16.20 3.99 -11.28
CA LYS A 92 15.75 3.36 -10.02
C LYS A 92 14.82 2.15 -10.16
N GLY A 93 14.73 1.57 -11.35
CA GLY A 93 13.98 0.34 -11.60
C GLY A 93 12.47 0.54 -11.83
N SER A 94 11.86 -0.32 -12.62
CA SER A 94 10.42 -0.30 -12.92
C SER A 94 9.61 -1.21 -12.00
N LEU A 95 8.31 -0.95 -11.86
CA LEU A 95 7.39 -1.84 -11.14
C LEU A 95 7.43 -3.28 -11.67
N ASN A 96 7.65 -3.45 -12.98
CA ASN A 96 7.80 -4.76 -13.60
C ASN A 96 9.10 -5.46 -13.20
N GLU A 97 10.21 -4.72 -13.14
CA GLU A 97 11.49 -5.24 -12.64
C GLU A 97 11.41 -5.61 -11.15
N PHE A 98 10.76 -4.77 -10.33
CA PHE A 98 10.47 -5.09 -8.93
C PHE A 98 9.69 -6.40 -8.81
N TYR A 99 8.60 -6.52 -9.56
CA TYR A 99 7.77 -7.73 -9.53
C TYR A 99 8.60 -8.96 -9.93
N ASN A 100 9.37 -8.88 -11.01
CA ASN A 100 10.20 -9.99 -11.45
C ASN A 100 11.30 -10.34 -10.45
N LYS A 101 12.00 -9.34 -9.89
CA LYS A 101 13.11 -9.54 -8.95
C LYS A 101 12.63 -10.14 -7.63
N TYR A 102 11.64 -9.53 -6.98
CA TYR A 102 11.26 -9.91 -5.61
C TYR A 102 10.02 -10.79 -5.53
N ILE A 103 9.00 -10.53 -6.34
CA ILE A 103 7.72 -11.24 -6.21
C ILE A 103 7.76 -12.59 -6.95
N GLU A 104 8.22 -12.58 -8.19
CA GLU A 104 8.32 -13.79 -9.02
C GLU A 104 9.48 -14.69 -8.55
N ASN A 105 10.66 -14.10 -8.36
CA ASN A 105 11.87 -14.86 -8.06
C ASN A 105 12.25 -14.89 -6.57
N GLY A 106 11.73 -13.98 -5.73
CA GLY A 106 12.12 -13.91 -4.32
C GLY A 106 11.44 -14.96 -3.43
N GLU A 107 12.25 -15.70 -2.68
CA GLU A 107 11.78 -16.80 -1.82
C GLU A 107 10.86 -16.32 -0.68
N ARG A 108 11.06 -15.10 -0.16
CA ARG A 108 10.22 -14.56 0.92
C ARG A 108 8.74 -14.43 0.53
N TYR A 109 8.43 -14.08 -0.71
CA TYR A 109 7.05 -13.98 -1.20
C TYR A 109 6.44 -15.34 -1.55
N LYS A 110 7.28 -16.34 -1.82
CA LYS A 110 6.88 -17.72 -2.16
C LYS A 110 6.73 -18.63 -0.94
N LYS A 111 7.24 -18.21 0.22
CA LYS A 111 7.14 -18.96 1.48
C LYS A 111 5.68 -19.26 1.82
N GLU A 112 5.39 -20.54 2.05
CA GLU A 112 4.05 -21.02 2.39
C GLU A 112 3.57 -20.45 3.73
N ILE A 113 2.31 -20.02 3.75
CA ILE A 113 1.61 -19.54 4.93
C ILE A 113 0.72 -20.68 5.41
N ASN A 114 1.18 -21.37 6.45
CA ASN A 114 0.50 -22.55 6.97
C ASN A 114 -0.90 -22.21 7.49
N ASP A 115 -1.78 -23.20 7.42
CA ASP A 115 -3.14 -23.17 7.98
C ASP A 115 -4.09 -22.11 7.38
N VAL A 116 -3.71 -21.49 6.26
CA VAL A 116 -4.58 -20.61 5.47
C VAL A 116 -5.09 -21.37 4.24
N THR A 117 -6.41 -21.47 4.09
CA THR A 117 -7.02 -22.21 2.97
C THR A 117 -7.22 -21.36 1.72
N THR A 118 -7.27 -20.03 1.86
CA THR A 118 -7.67 -19.12 0.77
C THR A 118 -6.50 -18.73 -0.12
N TYR A 119 -5.29 -18.62 0.40
CA TYR A 119 -4.08 -18.23 -0.32
C TYR A 119 -2.86 -18.99 0.21
N LYS A 120 -1.88 -19.26 -0.66
CA LYS A 120 -0.72 -20.09 -0.31
C LYS A 120 0.44 -19.30 0.27
N ASN A 121 0.67 -18.11 -0.26
CA ASN A 121 1.80 -17.24 0.07
C ASN A 121 1.50 -15.81 -0.41
N TYR A 122 2.41 -14.87 -0.15
CA TYR A 122 2.22 -13.47 -0.57
C TYR A 122 2.17 -13.31 -2.08
N LYS A 123 2.94 -14.10 -2.84
CA LYS A 123 2.88 -14.10 -4.31
C LYS A 123 1.48 -14.43 -4.81
N ASP A 124 0.82 -15.45 -4.26
CA ASP A 124 -0.55 -15.84 -4.64
C ASP A 124 -1.56 -14.72 -4.36
N LEU A 125 -1.42 -14.02 -3.23
CA LEU A 125 -2.24 -12.82 -2.92
C LEU A 125 -2.04 -11.71 -3.96
N ILE A 126 -0.79 -11.45 -4.33
CA ILE A 126 -0.42 -10.41 -5.30
C ILE A 126 -0.92 -10.79 -6.69
N ASP A 127 -0.69 -12.03 -7.13
CA ASP A 127 -1.04 -12.51 -8.47
C ASP A 127 -2.53 -12.39 -8.75
N ARG A 128 -3.38 -12.69 -7.76
CA ARG A 128 -4.83 -12.54 -7.86
C ARG A 128 -5.29 -11.09 -8.00
N ASN A 129 -4.48 -10.13 -7.55
CA ASN A 129 -4.76 -8.71 -7.61
C ASN A 129 -3.79 -7.95 -8.54
N LYS A 130 -3.04 -8.69 -9.37
CA LYS A 130 -1.97 -8.16 -10.23
C LYS A 130 -2.46 -7.10 -11.22
N TYR A 131 -3.76 -7.13 -11.56
CA TYR A 131 -4.37 -6.12 -12.43
C TYR A 131 -4.15 -4.69 -11.90
N ILE A 132 -4.07 -4.49 -10.58
CA ILE A 132 -3.79 -3.19 -9.94
C ILE A 132 -2.42 -2.64 -10.36
N LEU A 133 -1.43 -3.52 -10.55
CA LEU A 133 -0.09 -3.13 -10.99
C LEU A 133 -0.05 -2.68 -12.46
N SER A 134 -1.11 -2.94 -13.22
CA SER A 134 -1.26 -2.56 -14.62
C SER A 134 -2.35 -1.51 -14.88
N MET A 135 -3.00 -1.01 -13.82
CA MET A 135 -4.04 0.01 -13.96
C MET A 135 -3.44 1.35 -14.41
N ASP A 136 -4.27 2.16 -15.07
CA ASP A 136 -3.88 3.52 -15.47
C ASP A 136 -3.45 4.33 -14.23
N MET A 137 -2.34 5.05 -14.37
CA MET A 137 -1.76 5.79 -13.25
C MET A 137 -2.68 6.89 -12.72
N SER A 138 -3.49 7.50 -13.58
CA SER A 138 -4.49 8.48 -13.16
C SER A 138 -5.58 7.87 -12.28
N ILE A 139 -5.87 6.57 -12.43
CA ILE A 139 -6.77 5.83 -11.55
C ILE A 139 -6.06 5.51 -10.23
N ILE A 140 -4.84 4.97 -10.29
CA ILE A 140 -4.04 4.63 -9.10
C ILE A 140 -3.84 5.83 -8.18
N SER A 141 -3.44 6.98 -8.74
CA SER A 141 -3.23 8.20 -7.98
C SER A 141 -4.50 8.61 -7.21
N LYS A 142 -5.67 8.61 -7.87
CA LYS A 142 -6.92 8.98 -7.18
C LYS A 142 -7.37 7.93 -6.17
N LEU A 143 -7.16 6.63 -6.43
CA LEU A 143 -7.46 5.57 -5.46
C LEU A 143 -6.59 5.73 -4.20
N TYR A 144 -5.31 6.05 -4.38
CA TYR A 144 -4.39 6.33 -3.30
C TYR A 144 -4.80 7.57 -2.49
N ASP A 145 -5.19 8.66 -3.16
CA ASP A 145 -5.68 9.89 -2.51
C ASP A 145 -6.95 9.64 -1.70
N ALA A 146 -7.92 8.93 -2.28
CA ALA A 146 -9.17 8.58 -1.61
C ALA A 146 -8.92 7.69 -0.38
N PHE A 147 -8.03 6.69 -0.51
CA PHE A 147 -7.65 5.83 0.60
C PHE A 147 -6.93 6.61 1.72
N SER A 148 -5.99 7.48 1.35
CA SER A 148 -5.24 8.31 2.30
C SER A 148 -6.19 9.22 3.08
N THR A 149 -7.13 9.87 2.39
CA THR A 149 -8.17 10.71 2.99
C THR A 149 -9.05 9.92 3.97
N LEU A 150 -9.47 8.71 3.58
CA LEU A 150 -10.23 7.82 4.47
C LEU A 150 -9.44 7.47 5.73
N CYS A 151 -8.13 7.26 5.58
CA CYS A 151 -7.28 6.99 6.74
C CYS A 151 -7.07 8.19 7.64
N ASP A 152 -6.94 9.39 7.10
CA ASP A 152 -6.87 10.62 7.91
C ASP A 152 -8.15 10.83 8.71
N ILE A 153 -9.33 10.58 8.12
CA ILE A 153 -10.59 10.55 8.88
C ILE A 153 -10.47 9.55 10.02
N TYR A 154 -10.09 8.31 9.72
CA TYR A 154 -10.06 7.26 10.74
C TYR A 154 -9.08 7.54 11.90
N ILE A 155 -7.95 8.18 11.61
CA ILE A 155 -6.91 8.48 12.59
C ILE A 155 -7.31 9.68 13.45
N ASP A 156 -7.90 10.70 12.83
CA ASP A 156 -8.26 11.95 13.52
C ASP A 156 -9.62 11.87 14.23
N LEU A 157 -10.38 10.79 14.02
CA LEU A 157 -11.63 10.50 14.73
C LEU A 157 -11.37 10.41 16.24
N ASP A 158 -11.65 11.49 16.97
CA ASP A 158 -11.66 11.48 18.43
C ASP A 158 -13.02 11.00 18.94
N THR A 159 -13.11 9.71 19.26
CA THR A 159 -14.34 9.10 19.79
C THR A 159 -14.78 9.66 21.15
N ASN A 160 -13.95 10.45 21.83
CA ASN A 160 -14.29 11.10 23.10
C ASN A 160 -14.84 12.52 22.90
N ASN A 161 -14.71 13.08 21.69
CA ASN A 161 -15.28 14.36 21.34
C ASN A 161 -16.67 14.17 20.72
N SER A 162 -17.69 14.78 21.34
CA SER A 162 -19.06 14.77 20.78
C SER A 162 -19.25 15.74 19.61
N ASP A 163 -18.29 16.65 19.40
CA ASP A 163 -18.27 17.56 18.25
C ASP A 163 -17.60 16.89 17.04
N CYS A 164 -18.42 16.34 16.15
CA CYS A 164 -17.98 15.68 14.93
C CYS A 164 -17.91 16.62 13.71
N THR A 165 -17.83 17.94 13.91
CA THR A 165 -17.85 18.91 12.80
C THR A 165 -16.68 18.67 11.83
N GLN A 166 -15.47 18.51 12.36
CA GLN A 166 -14.27 18.27 11.56
C GLN A 166 -14.31 16.91 10.83
N ASP A 167 -14.81 15.86 11.48
CA ASP A 167 -14.96 14.53 10.87
C ASP A 167 -16.00 14.55 9.75
N SER A 168 -17.09 15.31 9.94
CA SER A 168 -18.14 15.49 8.94
C SER A 168 -17.62 16.21 7.69
N GLU A 169 -16.78 17.24 7.87
CA GLU A 169 -16.13 17.93 6.75
C GLU A 169 -15.22 16.99 5.96
N LYS A 170 -14.36 16.20 6.63
CA LYS A 170 -13.48 15.24 5.96
C LYS A 170 -14.27 14.11 5.29
N ALA A 171 -15.34 13.61 5.92
CA ALA A 171 -16.22 12.62 5.31
C ALA A 171 -16.88 13.14 4.02
N ASN A 172 -17.31 14.40 4.01
CA ASN A 172 -17.81 15.06 2.80
C ASN A 172 -16.70 15.18 1.73
N GLN A 173 -15.47 15.54 2.10
CA GLN A 173 -14.33 15.56 1.17
C GLN A 173 -14.05 14.18 0.56
N PHE A 174 -14.12 13.12 1.36
CA PHE A 174 -13.98 11.75 0.88
C PHE A 174 -15.07 11.39 -0.15
N VAL A 175 -16.34 11.69 0.16
CA VAL A 175 -17.47 11.42 -0.75
C VAL A 175 -17.31 12.17 -2.07
N GLU A 176 -16.95 13.45 -2.04
CA GLU A 176 -16.75 14.24 -3.26
C GLU A 176 -15.55 13.75 -4.07
N THR A 177 -14.46 13.37 -3.41
CA THR A 177 -13.28 12.76 -4.07
C THR A 177 -13.67 11.45 -4.75
N TYR A 178 -14.41 10.59 -4.06
CA TYR A 178 -14.89 9.31 -4.59
C TYR A 178 -15.84 9.49 -5.79
N LYS A 179 -16.81 10.41 -5.71
CA LYS A 179 -17.69 10.75 -6.84
C LYS A 179 -16.90 11.19 -8.06
N LYS A 180 -15.90 12.05 -7.88
CA LYS A 180 -15.04 12.52 -8.97
C LYS A 180 -14.29 11.35 -9.63
N ILE A 181 -13.84 10.36 -8.86
CA ILE A 181 -13.19 9.15 -9.40
C ILE A 181 -14.13 8.37 -10.32
N ILE A 182 -15.39 8.18 -9.90
CA ILE A 182 -16.41 7.47 -10.68
C ILE A 182 -16.66 8.21 -12.00
N ILE A 183 -16.91 9.52 -11.93
CA ILE A 183 -17.23 10.36 -13.09
C ILE A 183 -16.07 10.39 -14.09
N ASP A 184 -14.84 10.69 -13.64
CA ASP A 184 -13.70 10.90 -14.53
C ASP A 184 -13.30 9.62 -15.29
N HIS A 185 -13.62 8.43 -14.75
CA HIS A 185 -13.18 7.15 -15.31
C HIS A 185 -14.32 6.28 -15.83
N ASN A 186 -15.55 6.82 -15.89
CA ASN A 186 -16.74 6.08 -16.31
C ASN A 186 -16.87 4.72 -15.60
N ILE A 187 -16.46 4.64 -14.33
CA ILE A 187 -16.65 3.44 -13.52
C ILE A 187 -18.15 3.40 -13.24
N GLY A 188 -18.88 2.53 -13.96
CA GLY A 188 -20.34 2.57 -13.98
C GLY A 188 -20.96 2.68 -12.58
N GLU A 189 -21.86 3.65 -12.41
CA GLU A 189 -22.75 3.79 -11.25
C GLU A 189 -23.68 2.56 -11.19
N ASN A 190 -23.17 1.45 -10.68
CA ASN A 190 -24.03 0.41 -10.12
C ASN A 190 -23.86 0.49 -8.60
N ILE A 191 -24.53 1.47 -8.01
CA ILE A 191 -24.80 1.55 -6.56
C ILE A 191 -26.22 1.04 -6.34
#